data_AF-A0A6J4RWH3-F1
#
_entry.id   AF-A0A6J4RWH3-F1
#
_cell.length_a   1.000
_cell.length_b   1.000
_cell.length_c   1.000
_cell.angle_alpha   90.00
_cell.angle_beta   90.00
_cell.angle_gamma   90.00
#
_symmetry.space_group_name_H-M   'P 1'
#
loop_
_entity.id
_entity.type
_entity.pdbx_description
1 polymer ?
#
loop_
_entity_poly.entity_id
_entity_poly.type
_entity_poly.pdbx_seq_one_letter_code
_entity_poly.pdbx_strand_id
1 'polypeptide(L)'
;MSDALVIGAGPNGLAAAIRLAGAGLSVTVLEAADAPGGAVRTQELTLPGFKHDTFSAVHPAGAASPVFAAMPLHRHGLEWVHPAACVAHTLTPEHSAVLYRDTAATAASLNDLHPGDGDRWVAFVRPFLDAFEGVRATMLSGFPPVGGPLKLLAQAGPVHSLRFASLLVGSSEALGRDLFEGSEARAWLSSAATHGDAPPEQRGSAIAAFYLCLLGHAVGWPSPRGGAGRVTDALVAHLAELGGTVRTGARVVKVESAGRRVTGVRLADGERLGARVVVADVMPHALAALAHDGLPPRYRRALQRFVYGPATLKVDWALDGPIPWSDPEVRGAGTVHVAGSEAEFLATVRQSQHALPEHPFLLLGQQSIADPVRAPEGKHTAWAYTHGPRHGVDWAAAESAHVARMEAQVERFAPGFRERIIARHVLGPAALEARNANLVHGDVGGGSYKLSQVVFRPTPGLSPYRTPLEGLFIGSAAAFPGGAVHGVPGDAAARAALRQARRSRSR
;
A
#
# COMPACT_ATOMS: atom_id res chain seq x y z
N MET A 1 13.51 -25.83 -18.64
CA MET A 1 12.22 -25.25 -19.08
C MET A 1 11.38 -25.06 -17.83
N SER A 2 10.89 -23.85 -17.54
CA SER A 2 10.12 -23.58 -16.33
C SER A 2 8.64 -23.94 -16.56
N ASP A 3 7.98 -24.50 -15.56
CA ASP A 3 6.53 -24.78 -15.61
C ASP A 3 5.73 -23.47 -15.57
N ALA A 4 6.22 -22.51 -14.77
CA ALA A 4 5.63 -21.21 -14.61
C ALA A 4 6.65 -20.06 -14.70
N LEU A 5 6.22 -18.95 -15.29
CA LEU A 5 6.94 -17.68 -15.26
C LEU A 5 6.11 -16.64 -14.52
N VAL A 6 6.77 -15.78 -13.76
CA VAL A 6 6.15 -14.60 -13.14
C VAL A 6 6.79 -13.35 -13.70
N ILE A 7 5.99 -12.41 -14.20
CA ILE A 7 6.47 -11.14 -14.74
C ILE A 7 6.40 -10.10 -13.63
N GLY A 8 7.55 -9.62 -13.16
CA GLY A 8 7.70 -8.66 -12.06
C GLY A 8 8.02 -9.35 -10.72
N ALA A 9 9.04 -8.85 -10.02
CA ALA A 9 9.44 -9.30 -8.69
C ALA A 9 8.93 -8.36 -7.57
N GLY A 10 7.72 -7.82 -7.73
CA GLY A 10 7.00 -7.15 -6.66
C GLY A 10 6.54 -8.13 -5.57
N PRO A 11 6.04 -7.63 -4.43
CA PRO A 11 5.57 -8.49 -3.34
C PRO A 11 4.46 -9.46 -3.78
N ASN A 12 3.62 -9.07 -4.74
CA ASN A 12 2.58 -9.96 -5.27
C ASN A 12 3.18 -11.02 -6.21
N GLY A 13 4.07 -10.64 -7.13
CA GLY A 13 4.79 -11.57 -8.00
C GLY A 13 5.57 -12.61 -7.20
N LEU A 14 6.30 -12.18 -6.17
CA LEU A 14 7.02 -13.08 -5.28
C LEU A 14 6.07 -14.02 -4.50
N ALA A 15 4.95 -13.51 -3.98
CA ALA A 15 3.95 -14.35 -3.33
C ALA A 15 3.33 -15.39 -4.29
N ALA A 16 3.08 -15.01 -5.55
CA ALA A 16 2.62 -15.94 -6.59
C ALA A 16 3.67 -17.02 -6.86
N ALA A 17 4.93 -16.61 -7.00
CA ALA A 17 6.05 -17.52 -7.26
C ALA A 17 6.24 -18.53 -6.13
N ILE A 18 6.23 -18.07 -4.87
CA ILE A 18 6.32 -18.93 -3.67
C ILE A 18 5.17 -19.94 -3.64
N ARG A 19 3.94 -19.51 -3.91
CA ARG A 19 2.79 -20.42 -3.95
C ARG A 19 2.92 -21.49 -5.03
N LEU A 20 3.41 -21.14 -6.22
CA LEU A 20 3.60 -22.07 -7.32
C LEU A 20 4.76 -23.04 -7.04
N ALA A 21 5.89 -22.54 -6.54
CA ALA A 21 7.05 -23.34 -6.17
C ALA A 21 6.71 -24.32 -5.03
N GLY A 22 6.00 -23.86 -4.00
CA GLY A 22 5.49 -24.72 -2.93
C GLY A 22 4.47 -25.78 -3.37
N ALA A 23 3.90 -25.64 -4.58
CA ALA A 23 3.08 -26.68 -5.21
C ALA A 23 3.89 -27.63 -6.13
N GLY A 24 5.22 -27.52 -6.12
CA GLY A 24 6.15 -28.37 -6.87
C GLY A 24 6.38 -27.95 -8.32
N LEU A 25 5.98 -26.74 -8.73
CA LEU A 25 6.28 -26.23 -10.07
C LEU A 25 7.67 -25.63 -10.11
N SER A 26 8.39 -25.79 -11.22
CA SER A 26 9.58 -24.99 -11.50
C SER A 26 9.17 -23.55 -11.87
N VAL A 27 9.68 -22.56 -11.13
CA VAL A 27 9.27 -21.15 -11.26
C VAL A 27 10.47 -20.25 -11.51
N THR A 28 10.33 -19.34 -12.47
CA THR A 28 11.26 -18.23 -12.68
C THR A 28 10.51 -16.91 -12.67
N VAL A 29 10.94 -15.99 -11.81
CA VAL A 29 10.47 -14.60 -11.75
C VAL A 29 11.38 -13.76 -12.65
N LEU A 30 10.79 -12.93 -13.50
CA LEU A 30 11.47 -12.08 -14.47
C LEU A 30 11.26 -10.62 -14.07
N GLU A 31 12.31 -9.98 -13.57
CA GLU A 31 12.33 -8.60 -13.11
C GLU A 31 13.04 -7.70 -14.12
N ALA A 32 12.39 -6.60 -14.50
CA ALA A 32 12.93 -5.68 -15.49
C ALA A 32 14.04 -4.77 -14.93
N ALA A 33 13.99 -4.45 -13.64
CA ALA A 33 15.03 -3.71 -12.95
C ALA A 33 16.24 -4.60 -12.62
N ASP A 34 17.33 -3.96 -12.20
CA ASP A 34 18.55 -4.58 -11.71
C ASP A 34 18.38 -5.31 -10.36
N ALA A 35 17.35 -4.94 -9.59
CA ALA A 35 17.02 -5.52 -8.29
C ALA A 35 15.51 -5.86 -8.15
N PRO A 36 15.16 -6.92 -7.39
CA PRO A 36 13.77 -7.25 -7.09
C PRO A 36 13.08 -6.20 -6.19
N GLY A 37 11.78 -6.39 -5.95
CA GLY A 37 11.00 -5.68 -4.92
C GLY A 37 9.96 -4.71 -5.46
N GLY A 38 10.10 -4.23 -6.70
CA GLY A 38 9.17 -3.25 -7.28
C GLY A 38 9.04 -2.00 -6.39
N ALA A 39 7.85 -1.79 -5.81
CA ALA A 39 7.56 -0.67 -4.89
C ALA A 39 7.92 -0.95 -3.41
N VAL A 40 8.74 -1.98 -3.15
CA VAL A 40 9.21 -2.35 -1.81
C VAL A 40 10.74 -2.37 -1.86
N ARG A 41 11.36 -1.21 -1.66
CA ARG A 41 12.81 -1.03 -1.81
C ARG A 41 13.33 -0.06 -0.76
N THR A 42 14.57 -0.29 -0.35
CA THR A 42 15.32 0.59 0.54
C THR A 42 16.62 0.99 -0.14
N GLN A 43 16.94 2.28 -0.16
CA GLN A 43 18.11 2.84 -0.85
C GLN A 43 18.67 4.03 -0.06
N GLU A 44 19.97 4.29 -0.24
CA GLU A 44 20.61 5.50 0.29
C GLU A 44 20.38 6.69 -0.66
N LEU A 45 19.14 7.22 -0.66
CA LEU A 45 18.69 8.22 -1.64
C LEU A 45 19.29 9.63 -1.44
N THR A 46 19.77 9.95 -0.23
CA THR A 46 20.29 11.28 0.10
C THR A 46 21.81 11.27 0.31
N LEU A 47 22.29 10.64 1.38
CA LEU A 47 23.69 10.58 1.79
C LEU A 47 24.04 9.14 2.20
N PRO A 48 25.31 8.73 2.11
CA PRO A 48 25.76 7.43 2.58
C PRO A 48 25.36 7.17 4.04
N GLY A 49 24.87 5.96 4.33
CA GLY A 49 24.37 5.56 5.65
C GLY A 49 22.94 5.97 5.98
N PHE A 50 22.28 6.82 5.17
CA PHE A 50 20.88 7.22 5.36
C PHE A 50 19.96 6.38 4.46
N LYS A 51 19.32 5.36 5.04
CA LYS A 51 18.45 4.42 4.34
C LYS A 51 17.03 4.96 4.27
N HIS A 52 16.54 5.15 3.06
CA HIS A 52 15.17 5.59 2.77
C HIS A 52 14.39 4.47 2.10
N ASP A 53 13.10 4.36 2.40
CA ASP A 53 12.23 3.48 1.63
C ASP A 53 11.75 4.26 0.41
N THR A 54 12.14 3.82 -0.78
CA THR A 54 11.94 4.59 -2.03
C THR A 54 10.46 4.83 -2.32
N PHE A 55 9.60 3.87 -1.94
CA PHE A 55 8.16 3.91 -2.22
C PHE A 55 7.34 3.61 -0.95
N SER A 56 6.96 2.34 -0.70
CA SER A 56 6.20 1.94 0.49
C SER A 56 7.12 1.79 1.71
N ALA A 57 6.69 2.33 2.85
CA ALA A 57 7.52 2.50 4.06
C ALA A 57 6.92 1.90 5.35
N VAL A 58 5.58 1.84 5.45
CA VAL A 58 4.85 1.39 6.64
C VAL A 58 3.89 0.29 6.23
N HIS A 59 3.86 -0.82 6.96
CA HIS A 59 3.34 -2.09 6.46
C HIS A 59 2.28 -2.76 7.37
N PRO A 60 1.20 -2.05 7.79
CA PRO A 60 0.15 -2.67 8.59
C PRO A 60 -0.55 -3.81 7.85
N ALA A 61 -0.83 -3.64 6.55
CA ALA A 61 -1.41 -4.71 5.73
C ALA A 61 -0.46 -5.90 5.54
N GLY A 62 0.86 -5.66 5.54
CA GLY A 62 1.88 -6.71 5.48
C GLY A 62 1.94 -7.52 6.76
N ALA A 63 1.97 -6.86 7.91
CA ALA A 63 1.91 -7.51 9.22
C ALA A 63 0.60 -8.27 9.45
N ALA A 64 -0.52 -7.75 8.93
CA ALA A 64 -1.82 -8.43 8.97
C ALA A 64 -2.00 -9.49 7.87
N SER A 65 -1.08 -9.63 6.92
CA SER A 65 -1.29 -10.47 5.74
C SER A 65 -1.38 -11.95 6.11
N PRO A 66 -2.48 -12.67 5.76
CA PRO A 66 -2.52 -14.11 5.92
C PRO A 66 -1.58 -14.85 4.97
N VAL A 67 -1.15 -14.21 3.87
CA VAL A 67 -0.20 -14.77 2.91
C VAL A 67 1.21 -14.76 3.47
N PHE A 68 1.64 -13.61 4.01
CA PHE A 68 2.97 -13.51 4.61
C PHE A 68 3.05 -14.27 5.93
N ALA A 69 1.98 -14.29 6.74
CA ALA A 69 1.94 -15.09 7.97
C ALA A 69 2.06 -16.60 7.72
N ALA A 70 1.69 -17.09 6.52
CA ALA A 70 1.83 -18.49 6.14
C ALA A 70 3.26 -18.84 5.65
N MET A 71 4.16 -17.86 5.56
CA MET A 71 5.54 -18.04 5.11
C MET A 71 6.50 -17.83 6.30
N PRO A 72 7.61 -18.60 6.38
CA PRO A 72 8.57 -18.47 7.48
C PRO A 72 9.51 -17.27 7.31
N LEU A 73 9.00 -16.08 6.96
CA LEU A 73 9.82 -14.90 6.58
C LEU A 73 10.78 -14.44 7.68
N HIS A 74 10.44 -14.67 8.96
CA HIS A 74 11.32 -14.37 10.09
C HIS A 74 12.64 -15.17 10.05
N ARG A 75 12.60 -16.42 9.53
CA ARG A 75 13.81 -17.25 9.35
C ARG A 75 14.75 -16.67 8.30
N HIS A 76 14.22 -15.81 7.44
CA HIS A 76 14.96 -15.06 6.42
C HIS A 76 15.28 -13.62 6.86
N GLY A 77 15.13 -13.32 8.15
CA GLY A 77 15.53 -12.05 8.75
C GLY A 77 14.55 -10.89 8.52
N LEU A 78 13.27 -11.18 8.26
CA LEU A 78 12.21 -10.18 8.38
C LEU A 78 11.83 -10.00 9.85
N GLU A 79 12.12 -8.81 10.39
CA GLU A 79 11.73 -8.38 11.73
C GLU A 79 10.91 -7.11 11.62
N TRP A 80 9.76 -7.06 12.31
CA TRP A 80 8.92 -5.87 12.36
C TRP A 80 9.31 -5.02 13.57
N VAL A 81 9.62 -3.75 13.34
CA VAL A 81 9.80 -2.74 14.40
C VAL A 81 8.56 -1.89 14.52
N HIS A 82 8.27 -1.46 15.75
CA HIS A 82 7.09 -0.67 16.08
C HIS A 82 7.48 0.66 16.71
N PRO A 83 6.92 1.78 16.25
CA PRO A 83 7.00 3.04 16.97
C PRO A 83 6.18 2.99 18.27
N ALA A 84 6.39 3.95 19.16
CA ALA A 84 5.58 4.08 20.38
C ALA A 84 4.11 4.41 20.06
N ALA A 85 3.89 5.33 19.12
CA ALA A 85 2.58 5.64 18.54
C ALA A 85 2.55 5.25 17.06
N CYS A 86 1.41 4.71 16.59
CA CYS A 86 1.24 4.34 15.19
C CYS A 86 1.18 5.59 14.31
N VAL A 87 0.32 6.53 14.71
CA VAL A 87 0.01 7.75 13.96
C VAL A 87 -0.26 8.89 14.92
N ALA A 88 0.25 10.08 14.61
CA ALA A 88 -0.25 11.33 15.18
C ALA A 88 -0.85 12.20 14.07
N HIS A 89 -1.97 12.87 14.34
CA HIS A 89 -2.57 13.88 13.47
C HIS A 89 -2.41 15.25 14.11
N THR A 90 -1.65 16.14 13.46
CA THR A 90 -1.39 17.49 13.98
C THR A 90 -2.62 18.38 13.78
N LEU A 91 -3.12 18.99 14.85
CA LEU A 91 -4.31 19.87 14.82
C LEU A 91 -3.90 21.33 14.90
N THR A 92 -3.11 21.66 15.92
CA THR A 92 -2.38 22.92 16.11
C THR A 92 -0.91 22.59 16.37
N PRO A 93 0.01 23.57 16.42
CA PRO A 93 1.41 23.27 16.74
C PRO A 93 1.58 22.54 18.08
N GLU A 94 0.74 22.83 19.07
CA GLU A 94 0.83 22.28 20.43
C GLU A 94 -0.06 21.08 20.71
N HIS A 95 -0.98 20.73 19.80
CA HIS A 95 -1.98 19.68 20.03
C HIS A 95 -2.14 18.74 18.84
N SER A 96 -2.19 17.44 19.14
CA SER A 96 -2.38 16.37 18.17
C SER A 96 -3.34 15.30 18.71
N ALA A 97 -3.97 14.57 17.81
CA ALA A 97 -4.72 13.35 18.13
C ALA A 97 -3.88 12.12 17.76
N VAL A 98 -3.71 11.19 18.69
CA VAL A 98 -2.72 10.11 18.55
C VAL A 98 -3.36 8.72 18.60
N LEU A 99 -3.04 7.90 17.59
CA LEU A 99 -3.37 6.49 17.53
C LEU A 99 -2.22 5.66 18.10
N TYR A 100 -2.46 5.07 19.27
CA TYR A 100 -1.61 4.05 19.86
C TYR A 100 -2.12 2.64 19.52
N ARG A 101 -1.23 1.65 19.70
CA ARG A 101 -1.66 0.25 19.66
C ARG A 101 -2.62 -0.06 20.81
N ASP A 102 -2.29 0.47 21.99
CA ASP A 102 -3.17 0.40 23.16
C ASP A 102 -4.41 1.29 22.97
N THR A 103 -5.58 0.67 23.01
CA THR A 103 -6.87 1.36 22.93
C THR A 103 -7.07 2.37 24.06
N ALA A 104 -6.56 2.12 25.26
CA ALA A 104 -6.73 3.04 26.39
C ALA A 104 -5.90 4.33 26.19
N ALA A 105 -4.66 4.20 25.71
CA ALA A 105 -3.83 5.36 25.38
C ALA A 105 -4.45 6.21 24.25
N THR A 106 -5.01 5.59 23.20
CA THR A 106 -5.75 6.33 22.16
C THR A 106 -6.98 7.02 22.74
N ALA A 107 -7.72 6.37 23.64
CA ALA A 107 -8.88 6.98 24.28
C ALA A 107 -8.49 8.21 25.10
N ALA A 108 -7.39 8.14 25.86
CA ALA A 108 -6.87 9.26 26.63
C ALA A 108 -6.51 10.44 25.70
N SER A 109 -5.73 10.19 24.64
CA SER A 109 -5.35 11.24 23.67
C SER A 109 -6.56 11.94 23.04
N LEU A 110 -7.61 11.18 22.69
CA LEU A 110 -8.84 11.78 22.14
C LEU A 110 -9.67 12.51 23.21
N ASN A 111 -9.76 11.98 24.43
CA ASN A 111 -10.52 12.58 25.53
C ASN A 111 -9.87 13.88 26.04
N ASP A 112 -8.55 14.00 25.96
CA ASP A 112 -7.82 15.23 26.30
C ASP A 112 -8.17 16.39 25.34
N LEU A 113 -8.53 16.08 24.10
CA LEU A 113 -9.00 17.05 23.10
C LEU A 113 -10.48 17.34 23.25
N HIS A 114 -11.30 16.30 23.40
CA HIS A 114 -12.73 16.43 23.66
C HIS A 114 -13.23 15.28 24.55
N PRO A 115 -13.67 15.56 25.79
CA PRO A 115 -14.13 14.52 26.71
C PRO A 115 -15.22 13.62 26.11
N GLY A 116 -15.04 12.31 26.23
CA GLY A 116 -15.98 11.28 25.79
C GLY A 116 -15.73 10.74 24.37
N ASP A 117 -15.00 11.44 23.51
CA ASP A 117 -14.74 10.97 22.14
C ASP A 117 -13.85 9.72 22.13
N GLY A 118 -12.88 9.62 23.03
CA GLY A 118 -12.04 8.43 23.20
C GLY A 118 -12.85 7.20 23.60
N ASP A 119 -13.81 7.37 24.50
CA ASP A 119 -14.68 6.27 24.95
C ASP A 119 -15.57 5.76 23.82
N ARG A 120 -16.10 6.67 23.00
CA ARG A 120 -16.89 6.33 21.81
C ARG A 120 -16.06 5.59 20.77
N TRP A 121 -14.81 6.01 20.55
CA TRP A 121 -13.90 5.28 19.66
C TRP A 121 -13.67 3.85 20.16
N VAL A 122 -13.34 3.68 21.44
CA VAL A 122 -13.08 2.36 22.02
C VAL A 122 -14.31 1.46 21.93
N ALA A 123 -15.49 1.98 22.28
CA ALA A 123 -16.75 1.26 22.17
C ALA A 123 -17.04 0.81 20.74
N PHE A 124 -16.71 1.65 19.75
CA PHE A 124 -16.90 1.34 18.34
C PHE A 124 -15.88 0.30 17.82
N VAL A 125 -14.61 0.41 18.18
CA VAL A 125 -13.53 -0.42 17.61
C VAL A 125 -13.40 -1.79 18.27
N ARG A 126 -13.73 -1.91 19.57
CA ARG A 126 -13.53 -3.14 20.37
C ARG A 126 -14.17 -4.38 19.74
N PRO A 127 -15.45 -4.40 19.30
CA PRO A 127 -16.05 -5.60 18.73
C PRO A 127 -15.32 -6.10 17.47
N PHE A 128 -14.72 -5.19 16.70
CA PHE A 128 -13.97 -5.51 15.50
C PHE A 128 -12.53 -5.93 15.79
N LEU A 129 -11.94 -5.44 16.88
CA LEU A 129 -10.65 -5.94 17.38
C LEU A 129 -10.78 -7.36 17.93
N ASP A 130 -11.82 -7.63 18.70
CA ASP A 130 -12.07 -8.97 19.24
C ASP A 130 -12.35 -9.97 18.11
N ALA A 131 -12.99 -9.50 17.02
CA ALA A 131 -13.23 -10.25 15.78
C ALA A 131 -12.19 -9.97 14.68
N PHE A 132 -10.97 -9.51 15.02
CA PHE A 132 -9.99 -9.05 14.03
C PHE A 132 -9.67 -10.13 13.00
N GLU A 133 -9.66 -11.39 13.41
CA GLU A 133 -9.42 -12.53 12.52
C GLU A 133 -10.45 -12.67 11.39
N GLY A 134 -11.71 -12.30 11.64
CA GLY A 134 -12.79 -12.25 10.66
C GLY A 134 -12.72 -11.00 9.79
N VAL A 135 -12.39 -9.84 10.39
CA VAL A 135 -12.18 -8.59 9.66
C VAL A 135 -11.02 -8.72 8.68
N ARG A 136 -9.86 -9.19 9.17
CA ARG A 136 -8.66 -9.47 8.38
C ARG A 136 -8.95 -10.43 7.23
N ALA A 137 -9.69 -11.52 7.48
CA ALA A 137 -10.08 -12.45 6.43
C ALA A 137 -11.06 -11.82 5.41
N THR A 138 -11.88 -10.85 5.83
CA THR A 138 -12.77 -10.11 4.93
C THR A 138 -12.01 -9.15 4.03
N MET A 139 -11.02 -8.44 4.59
CA MET A 139 -10.27 -7.40 3.89
C MET A 139 -9.09 -7.93 3.08
N LEU A 140 -8.43 -9.00 3.54
CA LEU A 140 -7.18 -9.54 2.98
C LEU A 140 -7.33 -10.99 2.49
N SER A 141 -8.44 -11.32 1.82
CA SER A 141 -8.62 -12.61 1.14
C SER A 141 -8.77 -12.48 -0.38
N GLY A 142 -8.56 -13.59 -1.08
CA GLY A 142 -8.77 -13.66 -2.52
C GLY A 142 -10.25 -13.83 -2.88
N PHE A 143 -10.62 -13.41 -4.10
CA PHE A 143 -11.99 -13.53 -4.60
C PHE A 143 -12.39 -15.00 -4.93
N PRO A 144 -13.64 -15.43 -4.66
CA PRO A 144 -14.73 -14.67 -4.02
C PRO A 144 -14.56 -14.56 -2.50
N PRO A 145 -14.81 -13.38 -1.90
CA PRO A 145 -14.54 -13.11 -0.49
C PRO A 145 -15.68 -13.62 0.40
N VAL A 146 -16.00 -14.91 0.37
CA VAL A 146 -17.15 -15.46 1.14
C VAL A 146 -16.72 -15.92 2.53
N GLY A 147 -15.53 -16.53 2.64
CA GLY A 147 -15.05 -17.07 3.91
C GLY A 147 -14.79 -16.01 4.99
N GLY A 148 -14.32 -14.83 4.58
CA GLY A 148 -14.09 -13.70 5.50
C GLY A 148 -15.38 -13.21 6.16
N PRO A 149 -16.40 -12.78 5.39
CA PRO A 149 -17.68 -12.33 5.93
C PRO A 149 -18.39 -13.38 6.79
N LEU A 150 -18.33 -14.67 6.44
CA LEU A 150 -18.89 -15.74 7.28
C LEU A 150 -18.14 -15.86 8.62
N LYS A 151 -16.81 -15.74 8.61
CA LYS A 151 -16.00 -15.73 9.83
C LYS A 151 -16.28 -14.49 10.68
N LEU A 152 -16.43 -13.33 10.05
CA LEU A 152 -16.81 -12.09 10.74
C LEU A 152 -18.20 -12.22 11.37
N LEU A 153 -19.17 -12.78 10.66
CA LEU A 153 -20.52 -13.04 11.19
C LEU A 153 -20.47 -13.98 12.40
N ALA A 154 -19.66 -15.02 12.34
CA ALA A 154 -19.49 -15.97 13.45
C ALA A 154 -18.80 -15.34 14.67
N GLN A 155 -17.85 -14.41 14.48
CA GLN A 155 -17.05 -13.82 15.56
C GLN A 155 -17.67 -12.55 16.16
N ALA A 156 -18.25 -11.69 15.33
CA ALA A 156 -18.79 -10.38 15.74
C ALA A 156 -20.33 -10.36 15.83
N GLY A 157 -21.01 -11.38 15.31
CA GLY A 157 -22.47 -11.44 15.23
C GLY A 157 -23.06 -10.56 14.12
N PRO A 158 -24.39 -10.64 13.91
CA PRO A 158 -25.06 -9.99 12.78
C PRO A 158 -25.04 -8.46 12.86
N VAL A 159 -25.20 -7.87 14.06
CA VAL A 159 -25.24 -6.42 14.25
C VAL A 159 -23.92 -5.76 13.83
N HIS A 160 -22.80 -6.23 14.37
CA HIS A 160 -21.48 -5.69 14.02
C HIS A 160 -21.09 -6.01 12.59
N SER A 161 -21.48 -7.17 12.05
CA SER A 161 -21.23 -7.50 10.64
C SER A 161 -21.98 -6.57 9.68
N LEU A 162 -23.23 -6.24 9.99
CA LEU A 162 -24.00 -5.25 9.23
C LEU A 162 -23.41 -3.84 9.38
N ARG A 163 -22.97 -3.47 10.60
CA ARG A 163 -22.28 -2.20 10.85
C ARG A 163 -20.99 -2.11 10.04
N PHE A 164 -20.17 -3.16 9.99
CA PHE A 164 -18.99 -3.24 9.15
C PHE A 164 -19.32 -3.09 7.66
N ALA A 165 -20.34 -3.81 7.19
CA ALA A 165 -20.80 -3.71 5.80
C ALA A 165 -21.29 -2.29 5.45
N SER A 166 -21.95 -1.57 6.37
CA SER A 166 -22.38 -0.19 6.13
C SER A 166 -21.22 0.78 5.92
N LEU A 167 -20.01 0.48 6.43
CA LEU A 167 -18.82 1.31 6.20
C LEU A 167 -18.40 1.31 4.72
N LEU A 168 -18.74 0.28 3.95
CA LEU A 168 -18.42 0.20 2.51
C LEU A 168 -19.15 1.28 1.70
N VAL A 169 -20.34 1.69 2.14
CA VAL A 169 -21.17 2.69 1.46
C VAL A 169 -21.16 4.06 2.16
N GLY A 170 -20.61 4.13 3.38
CA GLY A 170 -20.48 5.36 4.15
C GLY A 170 -19.25 6.20 3.77
N SER A 171 -19.22 7.44 4.25
CA SER A 171 -18.08 8.36 4.15
C SER A 171 -17.43 8.57 5.51
N SER A 172 -16.12 8.77 5.56
CA SER A 172 -15.39 8.96 6.83
C SER A 172 -15.85 10.21 7.57
N GLU A 173 -16.25 11.26 6.83
CA GLU A 173 -16.80 12.48 7.41
C GLU A 173 -18.13 12.23 8.14
N ALA A 174 -19.02 11.41 7.54
CA ALA A 174 -20.27 11.03 8.18
C ALA A 174 -20.04 10.09 9.39
N LEU A 175 -19.08 9.16 9.27
CA LEU A 175 -18.70 8.30 10.38
C LEU A 175 -18.13 9.10 11.56
N GLY A 176 -17.25 10.08 11.28
CA GLY A 176 -16.70 10.96 12.30
C GLY A 176 -17.79 11.74 13.04
N ARG A 177 -18.76 12.31 12.31
CA ARG A 177 -19.91 13.01 12.93
C ARG A 177 -20.81 12.10 13.76
N ASP A 178 -20.97 10.84 13.37
CA ASP A 178 -21.76 9.86 14.11
C ASP A 178 -21.06 9.41 15.40
N LEU A 179 -19.73 9.33 15.38
CA LEU A 179 -18.93 8.84 16.50
C LEU A 179 -18.51 9.94 17.49
N PHE A 180 -18.27 11.17 17.02
CA PHE A 180 -17.54 12.17 17.79
C PHE A 180 -18.30 13.48 17.91
N GLU A 181 -18.16 14.14 19.06
CA GLU A 181 -18.62 15.51 19.30
C GLU A 181 -17.55 16.54 18.90
N GLY A 182 -16.28 16.27 19.20
CA GLY A 182 -15.14 17.12 18.86
C GLY A 182 -14.77 17.05 17.39
N SER A 183 -14.30 18.17 16.84
CA SER A 183 -13.84 18.27 15.45
C SER A 183 -12.47 17.59 15.24
N GLU A 184 -11.70 17.48 16.31
CA GLU A 184 -10.34 16.98 16.38
C GLU A 184 -10.29 15.47 16.10
N ALA A 185 -11.15 14.71 16.77
CA ALA A 185 -11.30 13.26 16.54
C ALA A 185 -11.86 12.96 15.14
N ARG A 186 -12.72 13.84 14.59
CA ARG A 186 -13.22 13.72 13.21
C ARG A 186 -12.10 13.93 12.19
N ALA A 187 -11.28 14.97 12.38
CA ALA A 187 -10.12 15.23 11.52
C ALA A 187 -9.15 14.04 11.53
N TRP A 188 -8.83 13.52 12.73
CA TRP A 188 -7.99 12.35 12.94
C TRP A 188 -8.53 11.09 12.26
N LEU A 189 -9.82 10.81 12.36
CA LEU A 189 -10.42 9.65 11.70
C LEU A 189 -10.41 9.82 10.17
N SER A 190 -10.82 10.98 9.67
CA SER A 190 -10.91 11.23 8.23
C SER A 190 -9.56 11.29 7.52
N SER A 191 -8.49 11.75 8.19
CA SER A 191 -7.14 11.78 7.62
C SER A 191 -6.59 10.38 7.33
N ALA A 192 -7.03 9.35 8.07
CA ALA A 192 -6.68 7.97 7.79
C ALA A 192 -7.18 7.49 6.40
N ALA A 193 -8.30 8.01 5.88
CA ALA A 193 -8.79 7.66 4.54
C ALA A 193 -7.92 8.23 3.41
N THR A 194 -7.16 9.30 3.68
CA THR A 194 -6.34 10.02 2.69
C THR A 194 -5.01 9.33 2.37
N HIS A 195 -4.70 8.19 3.02
CA HIS A 195 -3.65 7.26 2.56
C HIS A 195 -3.96 6.63 1.18
N GLY A 196 -5.21 6.71 0.72
CA GLY A 196 -5.62 6.29 -0.61
C GLY A 196 -6.43 7.37 -1.35
N ASP A 197 -6.92 7.02 -2.53
CA ASP A 197 -7.78 7.86 -3.37
C ASP A 197 -9.25 7.84 -2.91
N ALA A 198 -9.51 8.13 -1.64
CA ALA A 198 -10.84 8.13 -1.04
C ALA A 198 -11.08 9.40 -0.21
N PRO A 199 -11.45 10.52 -0.85
CA PRO A 199 -11.77 11.76 -0.16
C PRO A 199 -12.80 11.57 0.97
N PRO A 200 -12.69 12.32 2.08
CA PRO A 200 -13.51 12.11 3.27
C PRO A 200 -15.02 12.08 3.06
N GLU A 201 -15.52 12.80 2.06
CA GLU A 201 -16.92 12.91 1.66
C GLU A 201 -17.41 11.74 0.79
N GLN A 202 -16.51 10.99 0.16
CA GLN A 202 -16.87 9.94 -0.80
C GLN A 202 -17.28 8.63 -0.12
N ARG A 203 -18.17 7.88 -0.78
CA ARG A 203 -18.54 6.53 -0.35
C ARG A 203 -17.33 5.60 -0.38
N GLY A 204 -17.15 4.81 0.67
CA GLY A 204 -16.03 3.90 0.85
C GLY A 204 -14.85 4.51 1.62
N SER A 205 -14.84 5.83 1.89
CA SER A 205 -13.81 6.43 2.74
C SER A 205 -13.98 6.04 4.22
N ALA A 206 -15.21 5.73 4.66
CA ALA A 206 -15.46 5.25 6.04
C ALA A 206 -14.72 3.95 6.33
N ILE A 207 -14.84 2.94 5.45
CA ILE A 207 -14.12 1.67 5.64
C ILE A 207 -12.60 1.85 5.54
N ALA A 208 -12.13 2.74 4.67
CA ALA A 208 -10.70 3.02 4.52
C ALA A 208 -10.11 3.62 5.80
N ALA A 209 -10.72 4.69 6.33
CA ALA A 209 -10.35 5.32 7.59
C ALA A 209 -10.40 4.32 8.75
N PHE A 210 -11.56 3.69 8.95
CA PHE A 210 -11.78 2.77 10.06
C PHE A 210 -10.79 1.59 10.04
N TYR A 211 -10.63 0.93 8.89
CA TYR A 211 -9.79 -0.27 8.80
C TYR A 211 -8.32 0.06 9.07
N LEU A 212 -7.85 1.23 8.62
CA LEU A 212 -6.47 1.64 8.85
C LEU A 212 -6.22 1.94 10.34
N CYS A 213 -7.16 2.61 11.03
CA CYS A 213 -7.10 2.79 12.48
C CYS A 213 -7.19 1.46 13.25
N LEU A 214 -8.07 0.55 12.81
CA LEU A 214 -8.19 -0.80 13.38
C LEU A 214 -6.85 -1.57 13.28
N LEU A 215 -6.14 -1.45 12.15
CA LEU A 215 -4.80 -2.02 11.99
C LEU A 215 -3.76 -1.39 12.92
N GLY A 216 -3.92 -0.13 13.32
CA GLY A 216 -3.08 0.51 14.34
C GLY A 216 -3.17 -0.24 15.66
N HIS A 217 -4.39 -0.50 16.11
CA HIS A 217 -4.62 -1.27 17.33
C HIS A 217 -4.22 -2.74 17.21
N ALA A 218 -4.58 -3.40 16.10
CA ALA A 218 -4.35 -4.84 15.95
C ALA A 218 -2.86 -5.18 15.76
N VAL A 219 -2.18 -4.43 14.89
CA VAL A 219 -0.82 -4.77 14.44
C VAL A 219 0.19 -3.63 14.54
N GLY A 220 -0.17 -2.42 14.96
CA GLY A 220 0.80 -1.40 15.38
C GLY A 220 1.63 -0.75 14.26
N TRP A 221 1.12 -0.73 13.02
CA TRP A 221 1.74 -0.08 11.84
C TRP A 221 3.28 -0.21 11.76
N PRO A 222 3.82 -1.42 11.69
CA PRO A 222 5.26 -1.62 11.73
C PRO A 222 5.93 -1.25 10.41
N SER A 223 7.25 -1.06 10.51
CA SER A 223 8.19 -1.09 9.38
C SER A 223 9.16 -2.25 9.57
N PRO A 224 9.76 -2.82 8.51
CA PRO A 224 10.79 -3.83 8.69
C PRO A 224 12.07 -3.20 9.23
N ARG A 225 12.71 -3.82 10.22
CA ARG A 225 14.05 -3.43 10.69
C ARG A 225 15.03 -3.44 9.53
N GLY A 226 15.76 -2.35 9.31
CA GLY A 226 16.66 -2.12 8.19
C GLY A 226 15.97 -1.55 6.95
N GLY A 227 14.65 -1.66 6.82
CA GLY A 227 13.86 -1.07 5.73
C GLY A 227 12.95 -1.97 4.95
N ALA A 228 12.05 -1.35 4.17
CA ALA A 228 11.09 -2.01 3.30
C ALA A 228 11.70 -3.16 2.47
N GLY A 229 12.91 -2.98 1.92
CA GLY A 229 13.62 -3.99 1.13
C GLY A 229 13.78 -5.35 1.82
N ARG A 230 13.77 -5.40 3.16
CA ARG A 230 13.86 -6.65 3.93
C ARG A 230 12.66 -7.57 3.75
N VAL A 231 11.50 -7.04 3.40
CA VAL A 231 10.34 -7.86 2.99
C VAL A 231 10.65 -8.58 1.67
N THR A 232 11.22 -7.86 0.71
CA THR A 232 11.64 -8.43 -0.58
C THR A 232 12.73 -9.47 -0.39
N ASP A 233 13.77 -9.16 0.38
CA ASP A 233 14.86 -10.10 0.66
C ASP A 233 14.33 -11.42 1.25
N ALA A 234 13.44 -11.33 2.23
CA ALA A 234 12.87 -12.50 2.89
C ALA A 234 12.01 -13.34 1.93
N LEU A 235 11.22 -12.69 1.06
CA LEU A 235 10.42 -13.37 0.04
C LEU A 235 11.31 -14.05 -1.02
N VAL A 236 12.37 -13.38 -1.48
CA VAL A 236 13.31 -13.93 -2.47
C VAL A 236 14.07 -15.11 -1.87
N ALA A 237 14.56 -15.00 -0.63
CA ALA A 237 15.25 -16.07 0.06
C ALA A 237 14.34 -17.29 0.28
N HIS A 238 13.08 -17.07 0.68
CA HIS A 238 12.12 -18.15 0.84
C HIS A 238 11.77 -18.82 -0.51
N LEU A 239 11.65 -18.04 -1.59
CA LEU A 239 11.46 -18.58 -2.93
C LEU A 239 12.64 -19.46 -3.36
N ALA A 240 13.88 -19.04 -3.06
CA ALA A 240 15.09 -19.79 -3.37
C ALA A 240 15.15 -21.13 -2.61
N GLU A 241 14.73 -21.16 -1.34
CA GLU A 241 14.61 -22.43 -0.58
C GLU A 241 13.62 -23.41 -1.22
N LEU A 242 12.58 -22.91 -1.87
CA LEU A 242 11.62 -23.72 -2.61
C LEU A 242 12.10 -24.08 -4.04
N GLY A 243 13.33 -23.72 -4.41
CA GLY A 243 13.92 -23.98 -5.72
C GLY A 243 13.47 -23.02 -6.83
N GLY A 244 12.77 -21.94 -6.50
CA GLY A 244 12.41 -20.88 -7.44
C GLY A 244 13.58 -19.93 -7.71
N THR A 245 13.57 -19.29 -8.88
CA THR A 245 14.63 -18.34 -9.27
C THR A 245 14.09 -16.96 -9.59
N VAL A 246 14.90 -15.92 -9.33
CA VAL A 246 14.64 -14.54 -9.77
C VAL A 246 15.73 -14.13 -10.75
N ARG A 247 15.34 -13.68 -11.94
CA ARG A 247 16.23 -13.11 -12.95
C ARG A 247 15.95 -11.61 -13.06
N THR A 248 16.92 -10.79 -12.67
CA THR A 248 16.88 -9.33 -12.84
C THR A 248 17.42 -8.92 -14.22
N GLY A 249 17.18 -7.68 -14.64
CA GLY A 249 17.48 -7.20 -15.99
C GLY A 249 16.69 -7.91 -17.10
N ALA A 250 15.73 -8.76 -16.75
CA ALA A 250 14.96 -9.61 -17.65
C ALA A 250 13.62 -8.95 -18.01
N ARG A 251 13.69 -7.86 -18.80
CA ARG A 251 12.49 -7.14 -19.23
C ARG A 251 11.68 -7.98 -20.21
N VAL A 252 10.51 -8.44 -19.79
CA VAL A 252 9.53 -9.08 -20.67
C VAL A 252 8.90 -8.03 -21.58
N VAL A 253 8.89 -8.29 -22.89
CA VAL A 253 8.30 -7.41 -23.91
C VAL A 253 7.08 -8.02 -24.60
N LYS A 254 6.90 -9.35 -24.49
CA LYS A 254 5.73 -10.04 -25.07
C LYS A 254 5.39 -11.31 -24.31
N VAL A 255 4.11 -11.56 -24.10
CA VAL A 255 3.57 -12.88 -23.75
C VAL A 255 3.29 -13.62 -25.05
N GLU A 256 3.89 -14.79 -25.21
CA GLU A 256 3.74 -15.62 -26.40
C GLU A 256 2.57 -16.60 -26.21
N SER A 257 1.83 -16.84 -27.30
CA SER A 257 0.67 -17.73 -27.30
C SER A 257 0.54 -18.48 -28.62
N ALA A 258 0.05 -19.71 -28.54
CA ALA A 258 -0.42 -20.50 -29.68
C ALA A 258 -1.93 -20.70 -29.55
N GLY A 259 -2.69 -20.17 -30.51
CA GLY A 259 -4.14 -20.12 -30.41
C GLY A 259 -4.59 -19.34 -29.17
N ARG A 260 -5.36 -19.98 -28.29
CA ARG A 260 -5.88 -19.36 -27.05
C ARG A 260 -5.10 -19.73 -25.79
N ARG A 261 -3.87 -20.22 -25.93
CA ARG A 261 -3.05 -20.70 -24.80
C ARG A 261 -1.67 -20.06 -24.81
N VAL A 262 -1.18 -19.69 -23.62
CA VAL A 262 0.19 -19.22 -23.40
C VAL A 262 1.20 -20.31 -23.72
N THR A 263 2.30 -19.93 -24.37
CA THR A 263 3.46 -20.79 -24.62
C THR A 263 4.73 -20.30 -23.93
N GLY A 264 4.74 -19.06 -23.44
CA GLY A 264 5.91 -18.48 -22.79
C GLY A 264 5.92 -16.97 -22.85
N VAL A 265 7.12 -16.40 -22.75
CA VAL A 265 7.36 -14.96 -22.89
C VAL A 265 8.63 -14.70 -23.72
N ARG A 266 8.73 -13.47 -24.22
CA ARG A 266 9.92 -12.95 -24.90
C ARG A 266 10.50 -11.78 -24.11
N LEU A 267 11.82 -11.80 -23.94
CA LEU A 267 12.58 -10.74 -23.29
C LEU A 267 13.04 -9.68 -24.31
N ALA A 268 13.46 -8.51 -23.81
CA ALA A 268 13.89 -7.37 -24.62
C ALA A 268 15.15 -7.67 -25.46
N ASP A 269 16.01 -8.58 -25.01
CA ASP A 269 17.19 -9.07 -25.73
C ASP A 269 16.86 -10.12 -26.81
N GLY A 270 15.58 -10.50 -26.93
CA GLY A 270 15.10 -11.50 -27.89
C GLY A 270 15.04 -12.93 -27.36
N GLU A 271 15.55 -13.21 -26.15
CA GLU A 271 15.45 -14.54 -25.52
C GLU A 271 13.97 -14.94 -25.37
N ARG A 272 13.68 -16.22 -25.64
CA ARG A 272 12.34 -16.79 -25.47
C ARG A 272 12.36 -17.84 -24.37
N LEU A 273 11.45 -17.67 -23.41
CA LEU A 273 11.30 -18.56 -22.27
C LEU A 273 9.95 -19.25 -22.35
N GLY A 274 9.97 -20.57 -22.53
CA GLY A 274 8.76 -21.39 -22.59
C GLY A 274 8.17 -21.66 -21.21
N ALA A 275 6.85 -21.54 -21.08
CA ALA A 275 6.09 -21.93 -19.89
C ALA A 275 4.60 -22.10 -20.20
N ARG A 276 3.91 -22.90 -19.39
CA ARG A 276 2.46 -23.17 -19.53
C ARG A 276 1.62 -22.25 -18.63
N VAL A 277 2.24 -21.64 -17.64
CA VAL A 277 1.62 -20.69 -16.71
C VAL A 277 2.45 -19.41 -16.70
N VAL A 278 1.77 -18.28 -16.89
CA VAL A 278 2.36 -16.95 -16.73
C VAL A 278 1.49 -16.15 -15.76
N VAL A 279 2.07 -15.68 -14.67
CA VAL A 279 1.44 -14.72 -13.75
C VAL A 279 2.06 -13.34 -13.99
N ALA A 280 1.24 -12.38 -14.37
CA ALA A 280 1.67 -11.01 -14.60
C ALA A 280 1.41 -10.15 -13.35
N ASP A 281 2.48 -9.77 -12.65
CA ASP A 281 2.48 -8.77 -11.58
C ASP A 281 2.75 -7.37 -12.17
N VAL A 282 1.85 -6.94 -13.05
CA VAL A 282 1.94 -5.66 -13.76
C VAL A 282 0.60 -4.93 -13.76
N MET A 283 0.62 -3.63 -14.04
CA MET A 283 -0.60 -2.84 -14.20
C MET A 283 -1.40 -3.24 -15.45
N PRO A 284 -2.73 -3.01 -15.49
CA PRO A 284 -3.60 -3.47 -16.56
C PRO A 284 -3.21 -3.00 -17.96
N HIS A 285 -2.72 -1.76 -18.09
CA HIS A 285 -2.25 -1.23 -19.38
C HIS A 285 -1.04 -2.03 -19.92
N ALA A 286 -0.10 -2.38 -19.04
CA ALA A 286 1.07 -3.18 -19.39
C ALA A 286 0.67 -4.61 -19.77
N LEU A 287 -0.26 -5.23 -19.04
CA LEU A 287 -0.80 -6.55 -19.42
C LEU A 287 -1.45 -6.52 -20.80
N ALA A 288 -2.24 -5.48 -21.10
CA ALA A 288 -2.89 -5.32 -22.39
C ALA A 288 -1.87 -5.18 -23.55
N ALA A 289 -0.72 -4.53 -23.29
CA ALA A 289 0.36 -4.40 -24.24
C ALA A 289 1.15 -5.71 -24.42
N LEU A 290 1.60 -6.32 -23.32
CA LEU A 290 2.40 -7.54 -23.33
C LEU A 290 1.68 -8.72 -24.00
N ALA A 291 0.37 -8.85 -23.78
CA ALA A 291 -0.45 -9.93 -24.32
C ALA A 291 -1.42 -9.45 -25.41
N HIS A 292 -1.05 -8.39 -26.15
CA HIS A 292 -1.89 -7.77 -27.17
C HIS A 292 -2.51 -8.80 -28.12
N ASP A 293 -1.70 -9.68 -28.72
CA ASP A 293 -2.16 -10.61 -29.77
C ASP A 293 -3.00 -11.78 -29.22
N GLY A 294 -2.82 -12.13 -27.94
CA GLY A 294 -3.51 -13.24 -27.29
C GLY A 294 -4.81 -12.86 -26.59
N LEU A 295 -5.05 -11.57 -26.34
CA LEU A 295 -6.21 -11.08 -25.60
C LEU A 295 -7.30 -10.53 -26.54
N PRO A 296 -8.59 -10.86 -26.32
CA PRO A 296 -9.69 -10.30 -27.09
C PRO A 296 -9.76 -8.77 -26.99
N PRO A 297 -10.09 -8.04 -28.09
CA PRO A 297 -10.12 -6.58 -28.09
C PRO A 297 -11.01 -5.97 -27.00
N ARG A 298 -12.15 -6.62 -26.69
CA ARG A 298 -13.06 -6.16 -25.61
C ARG A 298 -12.39 -6.19 -24.24
N TYR A 299 -11.62 -7.24 -23.94
CA TYR A 299 -10.93 -7.37 -22.66
C TYR A 299 -9.78 -6.36 -22.55
N ARG A 300 -8.99 -6.17 -23.63
CA ARG A 300 -7.93 -5.16 -23.65
C ARG A 300 -8.46 -3.75 -23.42
N ARG A 301 -9.58 -3.39 -24.06
CA ARG A 301 -10.25 -2.09 -23.81
C ARG A 301 -10.71 -1.93 -22.37
N ALA A 302 -11.14 -3.01 -21.71
CA ALA A 302 -11.50 -2.97 -20.30
C ALA A 302 -10.28 -2.72 -19.41
N LEU A 303 -9.15 -3.40 -19.67
CA LEU A 303 -7.88 -3.15 -18.96
C LEU A 303 -7.38 -1.71 -19.15
N GLN A 304 -7.53 -1.15 -20.36
CA GLN A 304 -7.14 0.24 -20.66
C GLN A 304 -8.02 1.29 -19.97
N ARG A 305 -9.21 0.92 -19.49
CA ARG A 305 -10.12 1.81 -18.74
C ARG A 305 -9.89 1.78 -17.23
N PHE A 306 -8.89 1.03 -16.76
CA PHE A 306 -8.51 1.01 -15.36
C PHE A 306 -8.17 2.42 -14.88
N VAL A 307 -8.76 2.82 -13.75
CA VAL A 307 -8.62 4.18 -13.22
C VAL A 307 -7.49 4.21 -12.20
N TYR A 308 -6.43 4.94 -12.51
CA TYR A 308 -5.33 5.17 -11.57
C TYR A 308 -5.72 6.16 -10.47
N GLY A 309 -5.02 6.10 -9.34
CA GLY A 309 -5.12 7.02 -8.20
C GLY A 309 -4.48 8.40 -8.47
N PRO A 310 -4.46 9.31 -7.48
CA PRO A 310 -3.85 10.63 -7.62
C PRO A 310 -2.35 10.54 -7.90
N ALA A 311 -1.81 11.62 -8.45
CA ALA A 311 -0.37 11.76 -8.58
C ALA A 311 0.26 12.03 -7.20
N THR A 312 1.50 11.59 -7.00
CA THR A 312 2.22 11.74 -5.73
C THR A 312 3.53 12.48 -5.94
N LEU A 313 3.82 13.44 -5.05
CA LEU A 313 5.15 14.00 -4.86
C LEU A 313 5.67 13.54 -3.50
N LYS A 314 6.85 12.92 -3.49
CA LYS A 314 7.52 12.42 -2.29
C LYS A 314 8.86 13.12 -2.08
N VAL A 315 9.17 13.42 -0.83
CA VAL A 315 10.44 13.97 -0.39
C VAL A 315 11.01 13.09 0.73
N ASP A 316 12.28 12.72 0.60
CA ASP A 316 13.06 12.02 1.62
C ASP A 316 14.13 12.96 2.17
N TRP A 317 14.29 13.00 3.50
CA TRP A 317 15.24 13.88 4.19
C TRP A 317 16.23 13.10 5.05
N ALA A 318 17.51 13.44 4.93
CA ALA A 318 18.52 13.15 5.94
C ALA A 318 18.58 14.32 6.93
N LEU A 319 18.47 14.02 8.23
CA LEU A 319 18.30 15.00 9.29
C LEU A 319 19.43 14.97 10.33
N ASP A 320 19.80 16.14 10.83
CA ASP A 320 20.72 16.34 11.96
C ASP A 320 19.99 16.30 13.31
N GLY A 321 19.55 15.11 13.69
CA GLY A 321 18.71 14.88 14.86
C GLY A 321 17.24 14.67 14.50
N PRO A 322 16.38 14.39 15.50
CA PRO A 322 14.96 14.15 15.28
C PRO A 322 14.25 15.43 14.83
N ILE A 323 13.07 15.28 14.22
CA ILE A 323 12.20 16.43 13.90
C ILE A 323 11.75 17.08 15.22
N PRO A 324 11.95 18.41 15.38
CA PRO A 324 11.64 19.11 16.62
C PRO A 324 10.14 19.45 16.73
N TRP A 325 9.28 18.43 16.72
CA TRP A 325 7.84 18.64 16.91
C TRP A 325 7.56 19.42 18.19
N SER A 326 6.71 20.44 18.07
CA SER A 326 6.26 21.28 19.18
C SER A 326 5.48 20.44 20.19
N ASP A 327 4.54 19.62 19.71
CA ASP A 327 3.86 18.61 20.50
C ASP A 327 4.78 17.39 20.75
N PRO A 328 5.11 17.08 22.03
CA PRO A 328 5.97 15.94 22.37
C PRO A 328 5.42 14.57 21.97
N GLU A 329 4.09 14.38 21.90
CA GLU A 329 3.50 13.08 21.56
C GLU A 329 3.86 12.66 20.13
N VAL A 330 3.96 13.63 19.22
CA VAL A 330 4.28 13.41 17.80
C VAL A 330 5.70 12.83 17.61
N ARG A 331 6.61 13.08 18.56
CA ARG A 331 7.99 12.57 18.51
C ARG A 331 8.06 11.04 18.59
N GLY A 332 7.07 10.42 19.25
CA GLY A 332 6.96 8.96 19.37
C GLY A 332 6.21 8.28 18.21
N ALA A 333 5.65 9.06 17.28
CA ALA A 333 4.80 8.56 16.20
C ALA A 333 5.61 8.15 14.97
N GLY A 334 5.41 6.91 14.52
CA GLY A 334 6.09 6.41 13.31
C GLY A 334 5.56 7.07 12.03
N THR A 335 4.27 7.43 12.01
CA THR A 335 3.63 8.22 10.95
C THR A 335 3.01 9.48 11.55
N VAL A 336 3.06 10.59 10.82
CA VAL A 336 2.43 11.85 11.17
C VAL A 336 1.58 12.32 9.99
N HIS A 337 0.31 12.58 10.26
CA HIS A 337 -0.58 13.34 9.38
C HIS A 337 -0.34 14.82 9.64
N VAL A 338 0.53 15.45 8.85
CA VAL A 338 0.80 16.88 8.97
C VAL A 338 -0.30 17.63 8.24
N ALA A 339 -1.17 18.22 9.02
CA ALA A 339 -2.44 18.77 8.57
C ALA A 339 -2.74 20.06 9.34
N GLY A 340 -3.93 20.16 9.91
CA GLY A 340 -4.41 21.22 10.77
C GLY A 340 -5.81 20.84 11.28
N SER A 341 -6.61 21.84 11.61
CA SER A 341 -8.02 21.67 11.98
C SER A 341 -8.82 20.86 10.95
N GLU A 342 -9.97 20.30 11.36
CA GLU A 342 -10.89 19.57 10.48
C GLU A 342 -11.23 20.40 9.22
N ALA A 343 -11.56 21.68 9.40
CA ALA A 343 -11.94 22.57 8.30
C ALA A 343 -10.79 22.79 7.29
N GLU A 344 -9.57 23.03 7.79
CA GLU A 344 -8.37 23.20 6.96
C GLU A 344 -8.07 21.90 6.19
N PHE A 345 -8.03 20.77 6.90
CA PHE A 345 -7.76 19.46 6.32
C PHE A 345 -8.76 19.12 5.20
N LEU A 346 -10.07 19.24 5.46
CA LEU A 346 -11.09 18.95 4.46
C LEU A 346 -11.01 19.90 3.25
N ALA A 347 -10.70 21.19 3.47
CA ALA A 347 -10.51 22.14 2.38
C ALA A 347 -9.29 21.78 1.51
N THR A 348 -8.17 21.44 2.14
CA THR A 348 -6.93 21.02 1.46
C THR A 348 -7.13 19.75 0.65
N VAL A 349 -7.81 18.73 1.19
CA VAL A 349 -8.07 17.49 0.45
C VAL A 349 -8.97 17.74 -0.77
N ARG A 350 -9.99 18.58 -0.64
CA ARG A 350 -10.83 18.98 -1.80
C ARG A 350 -10.03 19.75 -2.84
N GLN A 351 -9.20 20.71 -2.42
CA GLN A 351 -8.35 21.48 -3.33
C GLN A 351 -7.37 20.57 -4.09
N SER A 352 -6.78 19.59 -3.41
CA SER A 352 -5.80 18.64 -3.95
C SER A 352 -6.34 17.77 -5.11
N GLN A 353 -7.66 17.71 -5.30
CA GLN A 353 -8.28 17.03 -6.45
C GLN A 353 -8.10 17.82 -7.76
N HIS A 354 -7.81 19.11 -7.69
CA HIS A 354 -7.82 20.02 -8.85
C HIS A 354 -6.61 20.96 -8.92
N ALA A 355 -5.92 21.21 -7.82
CA ALA A 355 -4.76 22.09 -7.75
C ALA A 355 -3.80 21.66 -6.63
N LEU A 356 -2.59 22.23 -6.61
CA LEU A 356 -1.65 22.03 -5.51
C LEU A 356 -1.89 23.07 -4.41
N PRO A 357 -2.28 22.65 -3.18
CA PRO A 357 -2.57 23.57 -2.08
C PRO A 357 -1.33 24.33 -1.62
N GLU A 358 -1.56 25.46 -0.92
CA GLU A 358 -0.50 26.20 -0.22
C GLU A 358 -0.05 25.47 1.05
N HIS A 359 -1.01 24.92 1.81
CA HIS A 359 -0.81 24.08 2.99
C HIS A 359 -1.18 22.62 2.66
N PRO A 360 -0.28 21.83 2.04
CA PRO A 360 -0.58 20.45 1.67
C PRO A 360 -0.78 19.54 2.88
N PHE A 361 -1.70 18.59 2.76
CA PHE A 361 -1.81 17.47 3.69
C PHE A 361 -0.63 16.53 3.43
N LEU A 362 0.16 16.24 4.45
CA LEU A 362 1.32 15.37 4.33
C LEU A 362 1.13 14.08 5.11
N LEU A 363 1.46 12.99 4.44
CA LEU A 363 1.74 11.72 5.07
C LEU A 363 3.25 11.67 5.30
N LEU A 364 3.68 11.83 6.55
CA LEU A 364 5.08 11.89 6.93
C LEU A 364 5.46 10.66 7.76
N GLY A 365 6.57 10.00 7.45
CA GLY A 365 7.12 8.89 8.22
C GLY A 365 8.46 9.23 8.86
N GLN A 366 8.68 8.68 10.06
CA GLN A 366 9.87 8.88 10.89
C GLN A 366 10.51 7.54 11.28
N GLN A 367 10.73 6.60 10.36
CA GLN A 367 11.06 5.20 10.71
C GLN A 367 12.30 5.06 11.61
N SER A 368 13.26 6.00 11.49
CA SER A 368 14.48 5.99 12.29
C SER A 368 14.26 6.09 13.81
N ILE A 369 13.08 6.53 14.27
CA ILE A 369 12.74 6.54 15.71
C ILE A 369 12.57 5.12 16.27
N ALA A 370 12.01 4.21 15.46
CA ALA A 370 11.79 2.81 15.84
C ALA A 370 12.94 1.91 15.37
N ASP A 371 13.72 2.38 14.39
CA ASP A 371 14.84 1.66 13.82
C ASP A 371 16.07 2.56 13.64
N PRO A 372 16.94 2.65 14.66
CA PRO A 372 18.15 3.47 14.60
C PRO A 372 19.12 3.06 13.48
N VAL A 373 19.03 1.84 12.92
CA VAL A 373 19.95 1.37 11.86
C VAL A 373 19.70 2.00 10.48
N ARG A 374 18.70 2.90 10.41
CA ARG A 374 18.29 3.66 9.23
C ARG A 374 19.17 4.87 8.96
N ALA A 375 19.87 5.37 9.97
CA ALA A 375 20.72 6.56 9.86
C ALA A 375 22.01 6.37 10.66
N PRO A 376 23.04 7.19 10.41
CA PRO A 376 24.19 7.29 11.31
C PRO A 376 23.80 7.71 12.73
N GLU A 377 24.67 7.44 13.70
CA GLU A 377 24.43 7.80 15.11
C GLU A 377 24.11 9.28 15.29
N GLY A 378 23.06 9.58 16.07
CA GLY A 378 22.56 10.93 16.32
C GLY A 378 21.85 11.59 15.13
N LYS A 379 21.75 10.91 13.98
CA LYS A 379 21.06 11.39 12.77
C LYS A 379 19.74 10.64 12.56
N HIS A 380 18.88 11.20 11.73
CA HIS A 380 17.57 10.62 11.44
C HIS A 380 17.25 10.64 9.95
N THR A 381 16.35 9.74 9.54
CA THR A 381 15.67 9.78 8.24
C THR A 381 14.20 10.09 8.44
N ALA A 382 13.65 10.92 7.58
CA ALA A 382 12.20 11.14 7.45
C ALA A 382 11.81 11.18 5.97
N TRP A 383 10.54 10.91 5.69
CA TRP A 383 9.97 11.14 4.37
C TRP A 383 8.58 11.75 4.51
N ALA A 384 8.14 12.50 3.52
CA ALA A 384 6.74 12.84 3.38
C ALA A 384 6.29 12.72 1.94
N TYR A 385 5.01 12.44 1.74
CA TYR A 385 4.37 12.64 0.45
C TYR A 385 3.04 13.36 0.56
N THR A 386 2.67 13.97 -0.56
CA THR A 386 1.39 14.64 -0.77
C THR A 386 0.78 14.16 -2.08
N HIS A 387 -0.55 14.19 -2.14
CA HIS A 387 -1.31 13.87 -3.34
C HIS A 387 -1.70 15.14 -4.10
N GLY A 388 -1.80 15.03 -5.42
CA GLY A 388 -2.33 16.09 -6.26
C GLY A 388 -2.97 15.55 -7.53
N PRO A 389 -3.49 16.44 -8.40
CA PRO A 389 -4.20 16.03 -9.59
C PRO A 389 -3.23 15.45 -10.63
N ARG A 390 -3.69 14.43 -11.35
CA ARG A 390 -2.93 13.85 -12.49
C ARG A 390 -2.90 14.76 -13.72
N HIS A 391 -3.87 15.66 -13.84
CA HIS A 391 -4.08 16.52 -14.99
C HIS A 391 -4.32 17.95 -14.54
N GLY A 392 -4.01 18.93 -15.39
CA GLY A 392 -4.21 20.36 -15.09
C GLY A 392 -3.10 20.98 -14.23
N VAL A 393 -2.09 20.21 -13.82
CA VAL A 393 -0.88 20.68 -13.15
C VAL A 393 0.34 20.21 -13.92
N ASP A 394 1.26 21.13 -14.21
CA ASP A 394 2.61 20.80 -14.65
C ASP A 394 3.46 20.50 -13.41
N TRP A 395 3.57 19.22 -13.08
CA TRP A 395 4.34 18.77 -11.92
C TRP A 395 5.82 19.11 -12.03
N ALA A 396 6.40 19.10 -13.23
CA ALA A 396 7.82 19.40 -13.41
C ALA A 396 8.10 20.88 -13.09
N ALA A 397 7.22 21.78 -13.55
CA ALA A 397 7.32 23.21 -13.23
C ALA A 397 6.99 23.52 -11.76
N ALA A 398 6.05 22.78 -11.15
CA ALA A 398 5.58 23.04 -9.79
C ALA A 398 6.41 22.35 -8.68
N GLU A 399 7.24 21.36 -9.01
CA GLU A 399 7.92 20.48 -8.05
C GLU A 399 8.66 21.25 -6.96
N SER A 400 9.60 22.14 -7.35
CA SER A 400 10.43 22.87 -6.39
C SER A 400 9.61 23.77 -5.46
N ALA A 401 8.61 24.48 -6.01
CA ALA A 401 7.74 25.34 -5.22
C ALA A 401 6.85 24.52 -4.26
N HIS A 402 6.39 23.34 -4.69
CA HIS A 402 5.58 22.48 -3.84
C HIS A 402 6.39 21.79 -2.75
N VAL A 403 7.63 21.38 -3.02
CA VAL A 403 8.57 20.89 -1.98
C VAL A 403 8.77 21.94 -0.89
N ALA A 404 8.97 23.20 -1.25
CA ALA A 404 9.11 24.29 -0.27
C ALA A 404 7.86 24.47 0.61
N ARG A 405 6.65 24.26 0.04
CA ARG A 405 5.37 24.25 0.78
C ARG A 405 5.25 23.05 1.71
N MET A 406 5.69 21.86 1.29
CA MET A 406 5.73 20.67 2.15
C MET A 406 6.63 20.93 3.37
N GLU A 407 7.85 21.44 3.14
CA GLU A 407 8.78 21.79 4.23
C GLU A 407 8.22 22.92 5.11
N ALA A 408 7.49 23.89 4.54
CA ALA A 408 6.79 24.93 5.31
C ALA A 408 5.70 24.37 6.19
N GLN A 409 4.95 23.40 5.69
CA GLN A 409 3.89 22.77 6.45
C GLN A 409 4.48 21.99 7.64
N VAL A 410 5.59 21.26 7.46
CA VAL A 410 6.27 20.62 8.58
C VAL A 410 6.81 21.65 9.57
N GLU A 411 7.46 22.72 9.09
CA GLU A 411 8.01 23.80 9.93
C GLU A 411 6.93 24.45 10.82
N ARG A 412 5.70 24.59 10.34
CA ARG A 412 4.58 25.15 11.11
C ARG A 412 4.28 24.37 12.40
N PHE A 413 4.52 23.06 12.42
CA PHE A 413 4.29 22.18 13.58
C PHE A 413 5.59 21.70 14.25
N ALA A 414 6.73 21.94 13.61
CA ALA A 414 8.06 21.61 14.11
C ALA A 414 9.06 22.74 13.78
N PRO A 415 9.00 23.89 14.48
CA PRO A 415 9.94 24.98 14.28
C PRO A 415 11.40 24.53 14.44
N GLY A 416 12.24 24.89 13.49
CA GLY A 416 13.63 24.41 13.36
C GLY A 416 13.78 23.15 12.50
N PHE A 417 12.70 22.59 11.93
CA PHE A 417 12.78 21.42 11.06
C PHE A 417 13.72 21.64 9.85
N ARG A 418 13.58 22.78 9.16
CA ARG A 418 14.42 23.07 7.98
C ARG A 418 15.90 23.17 8.32
N GLU A 419 16.24 23.65 9.51
CA GLU A 419 17.63 23.74 10.00
C GLU A 419 18.24 22.34 10.23
N ARG A 420 17.40 21.31 10.42
CA ARG A 420 17.83 19.92 10.57
C ARG A 420 18.12 19.25 9.23
N ILE A 421 17.66 19.78 8.09
CA ILE A 421 17.80 19.12 6.79
C ILE A 421 19.25 19.20 6.31
N ILE A 422 19.94 18.06 6.29
CA ILE A 422 21.31 17.93 5.77
C ILE A 422 21.28 17.69 4.26
N ALA A 423 20.34 16.87 3.81
CA ALA A 423 20.14 16.55 2.40
C ALA A 423 18.71 16.09 2.15
N ARG A 424 18.24 16.28 0.92
CA ARG A 424 16.92 15.83 0.48
C ARG A 424 16.96 15.14 -0.88
N HIS A 425 16.02 14.22 -1.10
CA HIS A 425 15.76 13.58 -2.37
C HIS A 425 14.28 13.74 -2.73
N VAL A 426 13.98 14.10 -3.97
CA VAL A 426 12.62 14.40 -4.42
C VAL A 426 12.23 13.43 -5.54
N LEU A 427 11.03 12.88 -5.44
CA LEU A 427 10.42 12.01 -6.45
C LEU A 427 9.04 12.56 -6.81
N GLY A 428 8.99 13.30 -7.92
CA GLY A 428 7.73 13.67 -8.57
C GLY A 428 7.09 12.51 -9.34
N PRO A 429 5.86 12.69 -9.86
CA PRO A 429 5.08 11.62 -10.48
C PRO A 429 5.79 10.89 -11.63
N ALA A 430 6.43 11.63 -12.52
CA ALA A 430 7.17 11.06 -13.65
C ALA A 430 8.43 10.29 -13.19
N ALA A 431 9.12 10.77 -12.16
CA ALA A 431 10.29 10.10 -11.59
C ALA A 431 9.90 8.78 -10.88
N LEU A 432 8.76 8.77 -10.18
CA LEU A 432 8.19 7.55 -9.60
C LEU A 432 7.89 6.50 -10.68
N GLU A 433 7.20 6.90 -11.74
CA GLU A 433 6.87 6.01 -12.87
C GLU A 433 8.13 5.52 -13.61
N ALA A 434 9.13 6.39 -13.81
CA ALA A 434 10.39 6.02 -14.46
C ALA A 434 11.17 4.96 -13.67
N ARG A 435 11.17 5.05 -12.32
CA ARG A 435 11.82 4.07 -11.45
C ARG A 435 11.04 2.77 -11.32
N ASN A 436 9.72 2.84 -11.42
CA ASN A 436 8.83 1.67 -11.40
C ASN A 436 7.63 1.93 -12.30
N ALA A 437 7.62 1.29 -13.47
CA ALA A 437 6.59 1.46 -14.50
C ALA A 437 5.17 1.07 -14.06
N ASN A 438 5.01 0.47 -12.89
CA ASN A 438 3.70 0.19 -12.30
C ASN A 438 3.14 1.37 -11.49
N LEU A 439 3.94 2.39 -11.17
CA LEU A 439 3.50 3.61 -10.48
C LEU A 439 3.02 4.65 -11.50
N VAL A 440 2.03 4.25 -12.30
CA VAL A 440 1.54 5.00 -13.47
C VAL A 440 1.08 6.38 -13.03
N HIS A 441 1.63 7.43 -13.66
CA HIS A 441 1.36 8.83 -13.34
C HIS A 441 1.64 9.18 -11.86
N GLY A 442 2.55 8.46 -11.20
CA GLY A 442 2.88 8.63 -9.79
C GLY A 442 1.90 7.98 -8.81
N ASP A 443 0.96 7.14 -9.27
CA ASP A 443 0.01 6.44 -8.41
C ASP A 443 0.70 5.38 -7.55
N VAL A 444 0.87 5.68 -6.25
CA VAL A 444 1.41 4.77 -5.25
C VAL A 444 0.38 3.79 -4.66
N GLY A 445 -0.91 4.02 -4.90
CA GLY A 445 -2.02 3.21 -4.36
C GLY A 445 -2.38 1.99 -5.20
N GLY A 446 -1.91 1.93 -6.45
CA GLY A 446 -2.18 0.81 -7.37
C GLY A 446 -3.59 0.81 -7.94
N GLY A 447 -4.14 2.00 -8.19
CA GLY A 447 -5.48 2.22 -8.73
C GLY A 447 -6.44 2.87 -7.74
N SER A 448 -7.40 3.62 -8.27
CA SER A 448 -8.44 4.31 -7.51
C SER A 448 -9.23 3.36 -6.59
N TYR A 449 -9.45 3.80 -5.35
CA TYR A 449 -10.21 3.09 -4.31
C TYR A 449 -11.71 3.42 -4.31
N LYS A 450 -12.21 4.06 -5.37
CA LYS A 450 -13.65 4.18 -5.62
C LYS A 450 -14.31 2.80 -5.54
N LEU A 451 -15.42 2.72 -4.81
CA LEU A 451 -16.10 1.46 -4.50
C LEU A 451 -16.35 0.58 -5.73
N SER A 452 -16.75 1.18 -6.85
CA SER A 452 -16.98 0.47 -8.12
C SER A 452 -15.73 -0.24 -8.65
N GLN A 453 -14.54 0.36 -8.49
CA GLN A 453 -13.30 -0.28 -8.92
C GLN A 453 -12.78 -1.27 -7.88
N VAL A 454 -12.84 -0.97 -6.58
CA VAL A 454 -12.34 -1.90 -5.54
C VAL A 454 -13.00 -3.27 -5.64
N VAL A 455 -14.31 -3.33 -5.86
CA VAL A 455 -15.04 -4.60 -5.96
C VAL A 455 -14.78 -5.32 -7.28
N PHE A 456 -14.63 -4.58 -8.39
CA PHE A 456 -14.57 -5.16 -9.74
C PHE A 456 -13.20 -5.07 -10.42
N ARG A 457 -12.13 -4.80 -9.68
CA ARG A 457 -10.78 -4.67 -10.24
C ARG A 457 -10.12 -6.01 -10.60
N PRO A 458 -9.35 -6.11 -11.70
CA PRO A 458 -9.18 -5.06 -12.72
C PRO A 458 -10.38 -5.01 -13.69
N THR A 459 -11.12 -6.11 -13.82
CA THR A 459 -12.35 -6.24 -14.61
C THR A 459 -13.34 -7.13 -13.87
N PRO A 460 -14.67 -6.88 -13.97
CA PRO A 460 -15.68 -7.74 -13.35
C PRO A 460 -15.55 -9.20 -13.79
N GLY A 461 -15.58 -10.14 -12.85
CA GLY A 461 -15.55 -11.56 -13.16
C GLY A 461 -15.57 -12.47 -11.92
N LEU A 462 -15.98 -13.73 -12.11
CA LEU A 462 -15.98 -14.75 -11.05
C LEU A 462 -14.58 -15.12 -10.54
N SER A 463 -13.55 -14.79 -11.32
CA SER A 463 -12.16 -14.85 -10.91
C SER A 463 -11.42 -13.66 -11.52
N PRO A 464 -11.23 -12.56 -10.77
CA PRO A 464 -10.60 -11.33 -11.28
C PRO A 464 -9.12 -11.53 -11.65
N TYR A 465 -8.54 -12.67 -11.29
CA TYR A 465 -7.16 -13.05 -11.58
C TYR A 465 -6.97 -13.75 -12.92
N ARG A 466 -8.05 -14.25 -13.55
CA ARG A 466 -7.99 -14.99 -14.81
C ARG A 466 -8.14 -14.04 -15.99
N THR A 467 -7.33 -14.26 -17.01
CA THR A 467 -7.52 -13.60 -18.31
C THR A 467 -8.24 -14.53 -19.30
N PRO A 468 -8.78 -14.01 -20.41
CA PRO A 468 -9.34 -14.84 -21.47
C PRO A 468 -8.33 -15.74 -22.22
N LEU A 469 -7.03 -15.49 -22.03
CA LEU A 469 -5.94 -16.30 -22.59
C LEU A 469 -5.58 -17.41 -21.60
N GLU A 470 -5.75 -18.67 -22.01
CA GLU A 470 -5.52 -19.82 -21.14
C GLU A 470 -4.05 -19.88 -20.69
N GLY A 471 -3.83 -19.88 -19.37
CA GLY A 471 -2.49 -19.95 -18.78
C GLY A 471 -1.92 -18.58 -18.42
N LEU A 472 -2.57 -17.48 -18.80
CA LEU A 472 -2.21 -16.12 -18.38
C LEU A 472 -3.11 -15.64 -17.24
N PHE A 473 -2.48 -15.18 -16.16
CA PHE A 473 -3.13 -14.66 -14.96
C PHE A 473 -2.61 -13.27 -14.62
N ILE A 474 -3.45 -12.44 -14.01
CA ILE A 474 -3.05 -11.16 -13.41
C ILE A 474 -3.05 -11.28 -11.90
N GLY A 475 -1.90 -10.99 -11.29
CA GLY A 475 -1.67 -11.13 -9.86
C GLY A 475 -0.99 -9.89 -9.28
N SER A 476 -1.50 -8.71 -9.61
CA SER A 476 -0.92 -7.42 -9.23
C SER A 476 -1.83 -6.63 -8.28
N ALA A 477 -1.34 -5.48 -7.80
CA ALA A 477 -2.11 -4.53 -6.98
C ALA A 477 -3.41 -4.04 -7.66
N ALA A 478 -3.49 -4.16 -8.98
CA ALA A 478 -4.69 -3.86 -9.75
C ALA A 478 -5.77 -4.96 -9.68
N ALA A 479 -5.49 -6.11 -9.06
CA ALA A 479 -6.48 -7.16 -8.81
C ALA A 479 -6.97 -7.15 -7.36
N PHE A 480 -8.17 -7.68 -7.13
CA PHE A 480 -8.78 -7.76 -5.79
C PHE A 480 -7.86 -8.49 -4.79
N PRO A 481 -7.70 -8.02 -3.53
CA PRO A 481 -8.45 -6.93 -2.89
C PRO A 481 -7.91 -5.51 -3.16
N GLY A 482 -6.75 -5.37 -3.78
CA GLY A 482 -6.19 -4.08 -4.18
C GLY A 482 -4.70 -3.94 -3.89
N GLY A 483 -4.27 -2.70 -3.68
CA GLY A 483 -2.89 -2.34 -3.37
C GLY A 483 -2.51 -2.55 -1.90
N ALA A 484 -1.43 -1.90 -1.47
CA ALA A 484 -0.64 -2.21 -0.28
C ALA A 484 0.22 -3.49 -0.40
N VAL A 485 1.13 -3.67 0.56
CA VAL A 485 2.15 -4.72 0.54
C VAL A 485 1.67 -5.92 1.35
N HIS A 486 0.93 -6.84 0.74
CA HIS A 486 0.37 -8.01 1.44
C HIS A 486 0.35 -9.32 0.62
N GLY A 487 0.67 -9.31 -0.68
CA GLY A 487 0.86 -10.53 -1.48
C GLY A 487 -0.42 -11.28 -1.91
N VAL A 488 -1.61 -10.87 -1.45
CA VAL A 488 -2.87 -11.61 -1.69
C VAL A 488 -3.24 -11.72 -3.17
N PRO A 489 -3.15 -10.67 -4.01
CA PRO A 489 -3.48 -10.77 -5.43
C PRO A 489 -2.63 -11.82 -6.16
N GLY A 490 -1.31 -11.81 -5.94
CA GLY A 490 -0.40 -12.77 -6.56
C GLY A 490 -0.66 -14.20 -6.09
N ASP A 491 -0.85 -14.37 -4.78
CA ASP A 491 -1.21 -15.64 -4.17
C ASP A 491 -2.54 -16.22 -4.71
N ALA A 492 -3.54 -15.36 -4.89
CA ALA A 492 -4.83 -15.73 -5.45
C ALA A 492 -4.76 -16.08 -6.95
N ALA A 493 -3.93 -15.37 -7.72
CA ALA A 493 -3.63 -15.68 -9.11
C ALA A 493 -2.94 -17.05 -9.24
N ALA A 494 -1.93 -17.34 -8.41
CA ALA A 494 -1.28 -18.64 -8.35
C ALA A 494 -2.27 -19.77 -8.01
N ARG A 495 -3.16 -19.57 -7.03
CA ARG A 495 -4.26 -20.53 -6.75
C ARG A 495 -5.20 -20.72 -7.93
N ALA A 496 -5.50 -19.65 -8.68
CA ALA A 496 -6.34 -19.75 -9.87
C ALA A 496 -5.65 -20.57 -10.98
N ALA A 497 -4.32 -20.44 -11.12
CA ALA A 497 -3.49 -21.21 -12.03
C ALA A 497 -3.43 -22.70 -11.66
N LEU A 498 -3.14 -23.02 -10.40
CA LEU A 498 -3.10 -24.40 -9.92
C LEU A 498 -4.45 -25.11 -10.10
N ARG A 499 -5.57 -24.41 -9.85
CA ARG A 499 -6.93 -24.94 -10.10
C ARG A 499 -7.20 -25.18 -11.58
N GLN A 500 -6.66 -24.36 -12.48
CA GLN A 500 -6.81 -24.58 -13.92
C GLN A 500 -6.00 -25.80 -14.36
N ALA A 501 -4.74 -25.91 -13.95
CA ALA A 501 -3.87 -27.03 -14.29
C ALA A 501 -4.45 -28.40 -13.86
N ARG A 502 -5.10 -28.46 -12.69
CA ARG A 502 -5.79 -29.68 -12.23
C ARG A 502 -6.96 -30.09 -13.14
N ARG A 503 -7.76 -29.13 -13.60
CA ARG A 503 -8.91 -29.39 -14.50
C ARG A 503 -8.49 -29.84 -15.90
N SER A 504 -7.33 -29.37 -16.37
CA SER A 504 -6.79 -29.79 -17.67
C SER A 504 -6.14 -31.18 -17.64
N ARG A 505 -5.86 -31.75 -16.46
CA ARG A 505 -5.39 -33.14 -16.30
C ARG A 505 -6.54 -34.16 -16.15
N SER A 506 -7.74 -33.69 -15.81
CA SER A 506 -8.94 -34.53 -15.63
C SER A 506 -9.83 -34.59 -16.89
N ARG A 507 -9.42 -33.91 -17.96
CA ARG A 507 -10.02 -33.95 -19.30
C ARG A 507 -8.98 -34.52 -20.23
#